data_AF-A0AB74M6W3-F1
#
_entry.id   AF-A0AB74M6W3-F1
#
_cell.length_a   1.000
_cell.length_b   1.000
_cell.length_c   1.000
_cell.angle_alpha   90.00
_cell.angle_beta   90.00
_cell.angle_gamma   90.00
#
_symmetry.space_group_name_H-M   'P 1'
#
loop_
_entity.id
_entity.type
_entity.pdbx_description
1 polymer ?
#
loop_
_entity_poly.entity_id
_entity_poly.type
_entity_poly.pdbx_seq_one_letter_code
_entity_poly.pdbx_strand_id
1 'polypeptide(L)'
;IKQLARRSTVTPGGAACAYNDIIPADHCLHDVQDVSNLNHPKADLNKGQYGCVGHALHVAKKLLPFMPARAGILLVPCGRGDSG
;
A
#
# COMPACT_ATOMS: atom_id res chain seq x y z
N ILE A 1 0.89 7.09 8.50
CA ILE A 1 -0.03 6.09 7.92
C ILE A 1 0.81 4.88 7.53
N LYS A 2 0.43 3.69 7.98
CA LYS A 2 1.14 2.42 7.78
C LYS A 2 0.16 1.36 7.26
N GLN A 3 0.66 0.23 6.80
CA GLN A 3 -0.13 -0.95 6.45
C GLN A 3 0.52 -2.21 7.00
N LEU A 4 -0.26 -3.28 7.17
CA LEU A 4 0.29 -4.63 7.38
C LEU A 4 0.81 -5.20 6.07
N ALA A 5 2.03 -5.71 6.09
CA ALA A 5 2.67 -6.30 4.93
C ALA A 5 2.09 -7.68 4.59
N ARG A 6 1.92 -7.95 3.28
CA ARG A 6 1.62 -9.28 2.73
C ARG A 6 2.62 -9.79 1.71
N ARG A 7 3.21 -8.90 0.89
CA ARG A 7 4.27 -9.22 -0.08
C ARG A 7 5.61 -9.50 0.61
N SER A 8 6.60 -9.98 -0.16
CA SER A 8 7.97 -10.25 0.31
C SER A 8 8.85 -9.01 0.41
N THR A 9 8.49 -7.91 -0.27
CA THR A 9 9.18 -6.62 -0.21
C THR A 9 8.18 -5.47 -0.06
N VAL A 10 8.62 -4.37 0.57
CA VAL A 10 7.78 -3.18 0.85
C VAL A 10 7.31 -2.50 -0.43
N THR A 11 8.17 -2.44 -1.44
CA THR A 11 7.89 -2.00 -2.81
C THR A 11 8.52 -3.01 -3.76
N PRO A 12 8.18 -3.04 -5.06
CA PRO A 12 8.91 -3.86 -6.03
C PRO A 12 10.41 -3.54 -5.99
N GLY A 13 11.25 -4.57 -5.79
CA GLY A 13 12.71 -4.42 -5.64
C GLY A 13 13.18 -3.69 -4.37
N GLY A 14 12.28 -3.38 -3.44
CA GLY A 14 12.58 -2.67 -2.20
C GLY A 14 13.08 -3.57 -1.07
N ALA A 15 13.11 -3.01 0.14
CA ALA A 15 13.47 -3.75 1.35
C ALA A 15 12.54 -4.94 1.58
N ALA A 16 13.08 -6.05 2.08
CA ALA A 16 12.30 -7.22 2.46
C ALA A 16 11.35 -6.90 3.63
N CYS A 17 10.18 -7.54 3.64
CA CYS A 17 9.24 -7.51 4.75
C CYS A 17 8.62 -8.90 4.95
N ALA A 18 8.27 -9.22 6.19
CA ALA A 18 7.52 -10.42 6.56
C ALA A 18 6.02 -10.14 6.59
N TYR A 19 5.23 -11.21 6.57
CA TYR A 19 3.78 -11.13 6.76
C TYR A 19 3.45 -10.42 8.09
N ASN A 20 2.55 -9.44 8.03
CA ASN A 20 2.14 -8.56 9.14
C ASN A 20 3.20 -7.57 9.66
N ASP A 21 4.35 -7.41 9.00
CA ASP A 21 5.23 -6.29 9.33
C ASP A 21 4.52 -4.95 9.12
N ILE A 22 4.80 -4.00 10.02
CA ILE A 22 4.26 -2.64 9.92
C ILE A 22 5.13 -1.84 8.95
N ILE A 23 4.63 -1.64 7.73
CA ILE A 23 5.36 -0.97 6.64
C ILE A 23 4.67 0.35 6.26
N PRO A 24 5.36 1.29 5.57
CA PRO A 24 4.71 2.44 4.98
C PRO A 24 3.53 2.04 4.07
N ALA A 25 2.41 2.74 4.21
CA ALA A 25 1.34 2.64 3.22
C ALA A 25 1.67 3.55 2.04
N ASP A 26 1.52 3.05 0.83
CA ASP A 26 1.63 3.83 -0.41
C ASP A 26 0.35 3.67 -1.26
N HIS A 27 0.41 4.06 -2.54
CA HIS A 27 -0.75 4.01 -3.44
C HIS A 27 -1.14 2.59 -3.85
N CYS A 28 -0.27 1.59 -3.66
CA CYS A 28 -0.46 0.21 -4.10
C CYS A 28 -0.30 -0.74 -2.89
N LEU A 29 -1.38 -0.90 -2.13
CA LEU A 29 -1.36 -1.64 -0.86
C LEU A 29 -1.10 -3.14 -1.03
N HIS A 30 -0.69 -3.77 0.08
CA HIS A 30 -0.42 -5.20 0.20
C HIS A 30 -1.72 -6.02 0.34
N ASP A 31 -2.68 -5.79 -0.55
CA ASP A 31 -3.92 -6.56 -0.64
C ASP A 31 -3.65 -8.03 -0.99
N VAL A 32 -4.66 -8.91 -0.86
CA VAL A 32 -4.53 -10.34 -1.20
C VAL A 32 -4.11 -10.51 -2.66
N GLN A 33 -4.62 -9.65 -3.55
CA GLN A 33 -4.14 -9.57 -4.92
C GLN A 33 -2.99 -8.56 -5.02
N ASP A 34 -1.82 -9.06 -5.42
CA ASP A 34 -0.68 -8.19 -5.74
C ASP A 34 -0.87 -7.56 -7.13
N VAL A 35 -1.10 -6.24 -7.16
CA VAL A 35 -1.22 -5.42 -8.38
C VAL A 35 -0.04 -4.48 -8.57
N SER A 36 1.07 -4.73 -7.89
CA SER A 36 2.24 -3.84 -7.90
C SER A 36 3.11 -3.90 -9.15
N ASN A 37 2.98 -4.97 -9.93
CA ASN A 37 3.65 -5.11 -11.22
C ASN A 37 2.75 -4.76 -12.42
N LEU A 38 1.51 -4.32 -12.17
CA LEU A 38 0.57 -3.86 -13.19
C LEU A 38 0.77 -2.37 -13.45
N ASN A 39 1.81 -2.04 -14.18
CA ASN A 39 2.27 -0.66 -14.39
C ASN A 39 1.52 0.04 -15.54
N HIS A 40 1.30 1.35 -15.39
CA HIS A 40 0.87 2.20 -16.50
C HIS A 40 1.98 2.28 -17.57
N PRO A 41 1.67 2.30 -18.89
CA PRO A 41 2.70 2.30 -19.95
C PRO A 41 3.68 3.48 -19.93
N LYS A 42 3.30 4.57 -19.25
CA LYS A 42 4.12 5.78 -19.07
C LYS A 42 4.66 5.94 -17.64
N ALA A 43 4.62 4.89 -16.83
CA ALA A 43 5.14 4.93 -15.48
C ALA A 43 6.66 5.06 -15.45
N ASP A 44 7.16 6.00 -14.64
CA ASP A 44 8.58 6.11 -14.32
C ASP A 44 8.87 5.32 -13.02
N LEU A 45 9.36 4.09 -13.17
CA LEU A 45 9.61 3.20 -12.04
C LEU A 45 10.71 3.71 -11.11
N ASN A 46 11.65 4.51 -11.62
CA ASN A 46 12.69 5.14 -10.80
C ASN A 46 12.11 6.18 -9.83
N LYS A 47 10.89 6.67 -10.09
CA LYS A 47 10.14 7.58 -9.22
C LYS A 47 9.10 6.87 -8.35
N GLY A 48 9.11 5.53 -8.31
CA GLY A 48 8.16 4.75 -7.52
C GLY A 48 6.74 4.72 -8.10
N GLN A 49 6.54 5.02 -9.39
CA GLN A 49 5.23 5.00 -10.05
C GLN A 49 4.80 3.57 -10.45
N TYR A 50 4.99 2.60 -9.57
CA TYR A 50 4.71 1.19 -9.85
C TYR A 50 3.23 0.85 -9.62
N GLY A 51 2.72 -0.18 -10.27
CA GLY A 51 1.43 -0.79 -10.01
C GLY A 51 0.21 0.07 -10.27
N CYS A 52 -0.93 -0.44 -9.82
CA CYS A 52 -2.21 0.26 -9.81
C CYS A 52 -2.38 1.15 -8.57
N VAL A 53 -3.40 2.02 -8.57
CA VAL A 53 -3.68 2.96 -7.49
C VAL A 53 -4.96 2.56 -6.74
N GLY A 54 -4.88 2.42 -5.42
CA GLY A 54 -6.00 2.24 -4.51
C GLY A 54 -6.41 3.52 -3.77
N HIS A 55 -7.65 3.59 -3.29
CA HIS A 55 -8.15 4.78 -2.57
C HIS A 55 -7.73 4.85 -1.09
N ALA A 56 -7.31 3.73 -0.48
CA ALA A 56 -7.21 3.63 0.97
C ALA A 56 -6.15 4.57 1.59
N LEU A 57 -5.02 4.80 0.90
CA LEU A 57 -4.07 5.85 1.33
C LEU A 57 -4.68 7.24 1.28
N HIS A 58 -5.50 7.54 0.26
CA HIS A 58 -6.17 8.84 0.12
C HIS A 58 -7.18 9.05 1.25
N VAL A 59 -7.97 8.03 1.58
CA VAL A 59 -8.89 8.04 2.72
C VAL A 59 -8.11 8.26 4.02
N ALA A 60 -7.05 7.51 4.26
CA ALA A 60 -6.22 7.65 5.46
C ALA A 60 -5.61 9.06 5.59
N LYS A 61 -5.10 9.65 4.49
CA LYS A 61 -4.58 11.03 4.49
C LYS A 61 -5.66 12.05 4.84
N LYS A 62 -6.90 11.85 4.39
CA LYS A 62 -8.03 12.73 4.73
C LYS A 62 -8.51 12.57 6.17
N LEU A 63 -8.40 11.37 6.74
CA LEU A 63 -8.80 11.10 8.13
C LEU A 63 -7.74 11.54 9.15
N LEU A 64 -6.45 11.51 8.79
CA LEU A 64 -5.34 11.79 9.70
C LEU A 64 -5.46 13.14 10.45
N PRO A 65 -5.89 14.27 9.83
CA PRO A 65 -6.05 15.55 10.54
C PRO A 65 -7.12 15.53 11.64
N PHE A 66 -8.04 14.57 11.63
CA PHE A 66 -9.08 14.41 12.66
C PHE A 66 -8.65 13.51 13.82
N MET A 67 -7.44 12.97 13.80
CA MET A 67 -6.92 12.09 14.84
C MET A 67 -6.06 12.85 15.87
N PRO A 68 -5.94 12.35 17.11
CA PRO A 68 -4.99 12.89 18.08
C PRO A 68 -3.55 12.90 17.53
N ALA A 69 -2.75 13.90 17.92
CA ALA A 69 -1.40 14.10 17.41
C ALA A 69 -0.43 12.90 17.65
N ARG A 70 -0.71 12.06 18.65
CA ARG A 70 0.07 10.85 18.96
C ARG A 70 -0.54 9.56 18.41
N ALA A 71 -1.58 9.65 17.61
CA ALA A 71 -2.21 8.52 16.96
C ALA A 71 -1.83 8.46 15.47
N GLY A 72 -1.91 7.27 14.89
CA GLY A 72 -1.70 7.05 13.47
C GLY A 72 -2.72 6.06 12.91
N ILE A 73 -2.73 5.92 11.59
CA ILE A 73 -3.60 4.98 10.89
C ILE A 73 -2.76 3.77 10.45
N LEU A 74 -3.22 2.58 10.83
CA LEU A 74 -2.74 1.29 10.33
C LEU A 74 -3.81 0.68 9.43
N LEU A 75 -3.51 0.52 8.15
CA LEU A 75 -4.39 -0.11 7.17
C LEU A 75 -4.19 -1.63 7.19
N VAL A 76 -5.28 -2.38 7.05
CA VAL A 76 -5.28 -3.84 6.95
C VAL A 76 -5.80 -4.22 5.57
N PRO A 77 -4.91 -4.29 4.55
CA PRO A 77 -5.32 -4.57 3.18
C PRO A 77 -5.63 -6.07 3.00
N CYS A 78 -6.87 -6.35 2.60
CA CYS A 78 -7.42 -7.69 2.42
C CYS A 78 -8.23 -7.82 1.12
N GLY A 79 -8.13 -6.85 0.20
CA GLY A 79 -8.85 -6.87 -1.06
C GLY A 79 -8.40 -8.01 -1.97
N ARG A 80 -9.36 -8.64 -2.65
CA ARG A 80 -9.13 -9.61 -3.72
C ARG A 80 -10.07 -9.27 -4.87
N GLY A 81 -9.55 -8.91 -6.02
CA GLY A 81 -10.37 -8.75 -7.22
C GLY A 81 -10.97 -10.08 -7.65
N ASP A 82 -12.18 -10.02 -8.22
CA ASP A 82 -12.89 -11.17 -8.78
C ASP A 82 -13.10 -12.33 -7.79
N SER A 83 -13.39 -12.00 -6.52
CA SER A 83 -13.59 -12.98 -5.44
C SER A 83 -15.04 -13.47 -5.31
N GLY A 84 -15.83 -13.41 -6.39
CA GLY A 84 -17.26 -13.75 -6.41
C GLY A 84 -17.57 -15.19 -6.01
#